data_AF-A0AAW1YYM0-F1
#
_entry.id   AF-A0AAW1YYM0-F1
#
_cell.length_a   1.000
_cell.length_b   1.000
_cell.length_c   1.000
_cell.angle_alpha   90.00
_cell.angle_beta   90.00
_cell.angle_gamma   90.00
#
_symmetry.space_group_name_H-M   'P 1'
#
loop_
_entity.id
_entity.type
_entity.pdbx_description
1 polymer ?
#
loop_
_entity_poly.entity_id
_entity_poly.type
_entity_poly.pdbx_seq_one_letter_code
_entity_poly.pdbx_strand_id
1 'polypeptide(L)'
;MAAVGSIVNNLACFWRQPCTRTYLPHLFICISFTGSFLKMMDLVPESYFSSSRNILNLYFVKISWGWTIVLLLPFIIYSNSFNKSHTFVLRRLTSLLVATLIWYTCTETFFYIEDITGSCYESDNMQVIHGDITTKTACKKAGFIWDGFDISGHSFILAYSSLVIVEEMVPMLHITDVYRKPPLDFLYIALNAIVVIWIWMFGCTSVYFHDLIDKILGTLCGILGWYMTYVVWYPFRFSPGLPPQQKQHA
;
A
#
# COMPACT_ATOMS: atom_id res chain seq x y z
N MET A 1 2.25 -2.64 -30.77
CA MET A 1 3.55 -2.92 -30.14
C MET A 1 4.40 -1.66 -29.96
N ALA A 2 4.68 -0.89 -31.01
CA ALA A 2 5.49 0.34 -30.89
C ALA A 2 4.93 1.38 -29.89
N ALA A 3 3.61 1.64 -29.90
CA ALA A 3 2.98 2.56 -28.94
C ALA A 3 3.13 2.10 -27.48
N VAL A 4 2.95 0.80 -27.22
CA VAL A 4 3.10 0.20 -25.89
C VAL A 4 4.55 0.34 -25.40
N GLY A 5 5.53 0.04 -26.26
CA GLY A 5 6.94 0.21 -25.93
C GLY A 5 7.32 1.67 -25.61
N SER A 6 6.73 2.64 -26.33
CA SER A 6 6.92 4.07 -26.05
C SER A 6 6.39 4.47 -24.67
N ILE A 7 5.18 4.00 -24.30
CA ILE A 7 4.60 4.24 -22.97
C ILE A 7 5.51 3.66 -21.87
N VAL A 8 5.93 2.41 -22.03
CA VAL A 8 6.83 1.72 -21.09
C VAL A 8 8.14 2.50 -20.93
N ASN A 9 8.74 2.97 -22.03
CA ASN A 9 9.98 3.75 -22.00
C ASN A 9 9.82 5.08 -21.27
N ASN A 10 8.70 5.78 -21.47
CA ASN A 10 8.42 7.03 -20.77
C ASN A 10 8.24 6.79 -19.26
N LEU A 11 7.49 5.75 -18.89
CA LEU A 11 7.32 5.36 -17.48
C LEU A 11 8.66 4.95 -16.84
N ALA A 12 9.45 4.14 -17.54
CA ALA A 12 10.78 3.75 -17.07
C ALA A 12 11.71 4.96 -16.92
N CYS A 13 11.65 5.93 -17.83
CA CYS A 13 12.41 7.18 -17.73
C CYS A 13 12.01 7.99 -16.48
N PHE A 14 10.71 8.07 -16.19
CA PHE A 14 10.19 8.73 -14.98
C PHE A 14 10.70 8.06 -13.70
N TRP A 15 10.63 6.74 -13.59
CA TRP A 15 11.09 6.00 -12.40
C TRP A 15 12.61 5.86 -12.29
N ARG A 16 13.34 6.09 -13.38
CA ARG A 16 14.82 6.12 -13.38
C ARG A 16 15.36 7.34 -12.64
N GLN A 17 14.60 8.43 -12.56
CA GLN A 17 15.00 9.61 -11.80
C GLN A 17 15.05 9.25 -10.30
N PRO A 18 16.22 9.32 -9.62
CA PRO A 18 16.33 8.91 -8.21
C PRO A 18 15.36 9.66 -7.30
N CYS A 19 15.13 10.94 -7.61
CA CYS A 19 14.20 11.81 -6.92
C CYS A 19 12.78 11.20 -6.81
N THR A 20 12.23 10.62 -7.88
CA THR A 20 10.83 10.18 -7.89
C THR A 20 10.58 9.08 -6.86
N ARG A 21 11.51 8.13 -6.74
CA ARG A 21 11.43 7.04 -5.75
C ARG A 21 11.71 7.54 -4.33
N THR A 22 12.74 8.37 -4.15
CA THR A 22 13.11 8.91 -2.83
C THR A 22 12.05 9.83 -2.25
N TYR A 23 11.37 10.63 -3.08
CA TYR A 23 10.32 11.55 -2.61
C TYR A 23 8.95 10.90 -2.44
N LEU A 24 8.74 9.66 -2.88
CA LEU A 24 7.44 9.00 -2.81
C LEU A 24 6.93 8.79 -1.36
N PRO A 25 7.74 8.33 -0.37
CA PRO A 25 7.31 8.29 1.03
C PRO A 25 6.94 9.68 1.57
N HIS A 26 7.71 10.71 1.21
CA HIS A 26 7.44 12.09 1.61
C HIS A 26 6.13 12.61 1.01
N LEU A 27 5.82 12.23 -0.23
CA LEU A 27 4.54 12.55 -0.87
C LEU A 27 3.36 12.01 -0.05
N PHE A 28 3.41 10.77 0.44
CA PHE A 28 2.35 10.22 1.28
C PHE A 28 2.18 10.98 2.60
N ILE A 29 3.28 11.38 3.24
CA ILE A 29 3.23 12.22 4.46
C ILE A 29 2.59 13.57 4.15
N CYS A 30 3.03 14.24 3.07
CA CYS A 30 2.49 15.53 2.65
C CYS A 30 1.00 15.46 2.31
N ILE A 31 0.57 14.43 1.57
CA ILE A 31 -0.85 14.22 1.25
C ILE A 31 -1.64 13.97 2.55
N SER A 32 -1.13 13.11 3.44
CA SER A 32 -1.80 12.78 4.71
C SER A 32 -2.01 14.01 5.59
N PHE A 33 -0.98 14.84 5.73
CA PHE A 33 -1.05 16.08 6.52
C PHE A 33 -1.97 17.11 5.86
N THR A 34 -1.76 17.39 4.56
CA THR A 34 -2.53 18.40 3.82
C THR A 34 -4.00 18.02 3.73
N GLY A 35 -4.32 16.77 3.40
CA GLY A 35 -5.71 16.33 3.30
C GLY A 35 -6.43 16.29 4.65
N SER A 36 -5.72 15.97 5.73
CA SER A 36 -6.27 16.06 7.09
C SER A 36 -6.53 17.51 7.51
N PHE A 37 -5.64 18.45 7.14
CA PHE A 37 -5.86 19.87 7.36
C PHE A 37 -7.07 20.38 6.56
N LEU A 38 -7.20 19.98 5.28
CA LEU A 38 -8.36 20.33 4.44
C LEU A 38 -9.67 19.78 5.01
N LYS A 39 -9.65 18.56 5.57
CA LYS A 39 -10.81 17.97 6.26
C LYS A 39 -11.18 18.78 7.52
N MET A 40 -10.20 19.14 8.34
CA MET A 40 -10.43 19.92 9.56
C MET A 40 -11.04 21.30 9.29
N MET A 41 -10.74 21.89 8.12
CA MET A 41 -11.32 23.16 7.68
C MET A 41 -12.68 23.00 6.97
N ASP A 42 -13.22 21.78 6.87
CA ASP A 42 -14.44 21.44 6.12
C ASP A 42 -14.46 22.02 4.69
N LEU A 43 -13.27 22.14 4.07
CA LEU A 43 -13.10 22.86 2.81
C LEU A 43 -13.49 22.01 1.59
N VAL A 44 -13.59 20.69 1.78
CA VAL A 44 -13.88 19.73 0.71
C VAL A 44 -15.35 19.33 0.80
N PRO A 45 -16.19 19.67 -0.20
CA PRO A 45 -17.60 19.31 -0.18
C PRO A 45 -17.79 17.79 -0.33
N GLU A 46 -18.92 17.33 0.19
CA GLU A 46 -19.39 15.96 0.04
C GLU A 46 -19.45 15.56 -1.44
N SER A 47 -18.89 14.40 -1.76
CA SER A 47 -18.82 13.90 -3.13
C SER A 47 -19.00 12.38 -3.17
N TYR A 48 -19.01 11.81 -4.39
CA TYR A 48 -19.02 10.36 -4.60
C TYR A 48 -17.95 9.62 -3.78
N PHE A 49 -16.77 10.22 -3.59
CA PHE A 49 -15.65 9.63 -2.86
C PHE A 49 -15.79 9.69 -1.34
N SER A 50 -16.67 10.54 -0.82
CA SER A 50 -17.00 10.57 0.62
C SER A 50 -17.79 9.34 1.05
N SER A 51 -18.57 8.75 0.15
CA SER A 51 -19.29 7.51 0.45
C SER A 51 -18.34 6.34 0.58
N SER A 52 -18.29 5.69 1.74
CA SER A 52 -17.53 4.46 1.97
C SER A 52 -18.02 3.27 1.13
N ARG A 53 -19.18 3.39 0.48
CA ARG A 53 -19.79 2.39 -0.40
C ARG A 53 -19.50 2.62 -1.89
N ASN A 54 -18.63 3.58 -2.21
CA ASN A 54 -18.24 3.81 -3.60
C ASN A 54 -17.48 2.60 -4.18
N ILE A 55 -17.54 2.43 -5.51
CA ILE A 55 -17.03 1.24 -6.22
C ILE A 55 -15.51 1.10 -6.03
N LEU A 56 -14.77 2.21 -6.09
CA LEU A 56 -13.32 2.19 -5.90
C LEU A 56 -12.96 1.76 -4.48
N ASN A 57 -13.67 2.24 -3.46
CA ASN A 57 -13.41 1.82 -2.09
C ASN A 57 -13.73 0.33 -1.86
N LEU A 58 -14.86 -0.14 -2.40
CA LEU A 58 -15.30 -1.53 -2.22
C LEU A 58 -14.43 -2.56 -2.95
N TYR A 59 -14.06 -2.32 -4.20
CA TYR A 59 -13.36 -3.31 -5.03
C TYR A 59 -11.86 -3.09 -5.13
N PHE A 60 -11.41 -1.83 -5.09
CA PHE A 60 -9.99 -1.53 -5.18
C PHE A 60 -9.39 -1.45 -3.79
N VAL A 61 -9.85 -0.53 -2.93
CA VAL A 61 -9.17 -0.28 -1.64
C VAL A 61 -9.30 -1.48 -0.68
N LYS A 62 -10.49 -2.05 -0.49
CA LYS A 62 -10.68 -3.20 0.41
C LYS A 62 -9.94 -4.47 -0.03
N ILE A 63 -9.76 -4.66 -1.33
CA ILE A 63 -9.07 -5.84 -1.92
C ILE A 63 -7.69 -5.42 -2.47
N SER A 64 -7.15 -4.29 -2.01
CA SER A 64 -5.94 -3.67 -2.57
C SER A 64 -4.72 -4.58 -2.52
N TRP A 65 -4.56 -5.32 -1.42
CA TRP A 65 -3.47 -6.27 -1.28
C TRP A 65 -3.58 -7.44 -2.28
N GLY A 66 -4.79 -7.91 -2.55
CA GLY A 66 -5.04 -8.96 -3.55
C GLY A 66 -4.60 -8.52 -4.95
N TRP A 67 -4.97 -7.30 -5.36
CA TRP A 67 -4.53 -6.75 -6.64
C TRP A 67 -3.00 -6.58 -6.72
N THR A 68 -2.38 -6.17 -5.61
CA THR A 68 -0.92 -6.03 -5.50
C THR A 68 -0.21 -7.37 -5.72
N ILE A 69 -0.68 -8.45 -5.10
CA ILE A 69 -0.15 -9.80 -5.31
C ILE A 69 -0.37 -10.26 -6.75
N VAL A 70 -1.59 -10.12 -7.28
CA VAL A 70 -1.96 -10.59 -8.62
C VAL A 70 -1.10 -9.96 -9.71
N LEU A 71 -0.69 -8.70 -9.54
CA LEU A 71 0.18 -8.01 -10.50
C LEU A 71 1.67 -8.25 -10.23
N LEU A 72 2.13 -8.22 -8.98
CA LEU A 72 3.56 -8.36 -8.66
C LEU A 72 4.07 -9.79 -8.83
N LEU A 73 3.27 -10.80 -8.50
CA LEU A 73 3.70 -12.20 -8.61
C LEU A 73 4.14 -12.57 -10.04
N PRO A 74 3.32 -12.40 -11.09
CA PRO A 74 3.76 -12.68 -12.45
C PRO A 74 4.87 -11.71 -12.89
N PHE A 75 4.84 -10.45 -12.47
CA PHE A 75 5.89 -9.48 -12.83
C PHE A 75 7.27 -9.90 -12.30
N ILE A 76 7.39 -10.32 -11.04
CA ILE A 76 8.64 -10.79 -10.44
C ILE A 76 9.15 -12.04 -11.17
N ILE A 77 8.25 -12.97 -11.53
CA ILE A 77 8.62 -14.16 -12.30
C ILE A 77 9.19 -13.76 -13.66
N TYR A 78 8.46 -12.97 -14.46
CA TYR A 78 8.89 -12.61 -15.81
C TYR A 78 10.13 -11.73 -15.84
N SER A 79 10.21 -10.71 -14.99
CA SER A 79 11.33 -9.76 -14.96
C SER A 79 12.65 -10.41 -14.52
N ASN A 80 12.60 -11.40 -13.63
CA ASN A 80 13.81 -12.04 -13.10
C ASN A 80 14.18 -13.34 -13.82
N SER A 81 13.24 -14.03 -14.48
CA SER A 81 13.51 -15.30 -15.20
C SER A 81 14.37 -15.11 -16.46
N PHE A 82 14.44 -13.88 -17.01
CA PHE A 82 15.15 -13.60 -18.27
C PHE A 82 16.64 -13.95 -18.25
N ASN A 83 17.34 -13.83 -17.11
CA ASN A 83 18.79 -14.07 -17.06
C ASN A 83 19.28 -14.53 -15.66
N LYS A 84 18.41 -15.16 -14.86
CA LYS A 84 18.72 -15.59 -13.49
C LYS A 84 18.25 -17.02 -13.25
N SER A 85 18.87 -17.68 -12.26
CA SER A 85 18.49 -19.03 -11.86
C SER A 85 17.09 -19.07 -11.23
N HIS A 86 16.42 -20.22 -11.33
CA HIS A 86 15.16 -20.45 -10.62
C HIS A 86 15.27 -20.24 -9.10
N THR A 87 16.43 -20.55 -8.52
CA THR A 87 16.71 -20.29 -7.09
C THR A 87 16.70 -18.80 -6.75
N PHE A 88 17.17 -17.94 -7.66
CA PHE A 88 17.10 -16.50 -7.48
C PHE A 88 15.65 -16.00 -7.56
N VAL A 89 14.88 -16.46 -8.55
CA VAL A 89 13.46 -16.10 -8.69
C VAL A 89 12.65 -16.56 -7.47
N LEU A 90 12.85 -17.79 -7.00
CA LEU A 90 12.16 -18.32 -5.82
C LEU A 90 12.49 -17.51 -4.56
N ARG A 91 13.77 -17.14 -4.39
CA ARG A 91 14.20 -16.23 -3.32
C ARG A 91 13.56 -14.85 -3.45
N ARG A 92 13.39 -14.31 -4.66
CA ARG A 92 12.68 -13.03 -4.85
C ARG A 92 11.21 -13.14 -4.50
N LEU A 93 10.55 -14.26 -4.81
CA LEU A 93 9.14 -14.48 -4.44
C LEU A 93 8.92 -14.51 -2.93
N THR A 94 9.93 -14.84 -2.12
CA THR A 94 9.80 -14.74 -0.66
C THR A 94 9.67 -13.29 -0.17
N SER A 95 10.02 -12.28 -0.99
CA SER A 95 9.74 -10.87 -0.66
C SER A 95 8.23 -10.59 -0.57
N LEU A 96 7.42 -11.19 -1.46
CA LEU A 96 5.96 -11.07 -1.41
C LEU A 96 5.38 -11.77 -0.19
N LEU A 97 5.96 -12.91 0.21
CA LEU A 97 5.57 -13.59 1.43
C LEU A 97 5.85 -12.71 2.65
N VAL A 98 7.06 -12.16 2.76
CA VAL A 98 7.43 -11.21 3.81
C VAL A 98 6.48 -10.00 3.80
N ALA A 99 6.22 -9.44 2.63
CA ALA A 99 5.38 -8.27 2.51
C ALA A 99 3.94 -8.55 2.97
N THR A 100 3.43 -9.75 2.66
CA THR A 100 2.11 -10.23 3.10
C THR A 100 2.06 -10.45 4.60
N LEU A 101 3.12 -11.01 5.20
CA LEU A 101 3.22 -11.17 6.65
C LEU A 101 3.21 -9.81 7.35
N ILE A 102 3.96 -8.83 6.86
CA ILE A 102 3.96 -7.47 7.42
C ILE A 102 2.57 -6.86 7.35
N TRP A 103 1.93 -6.89 6.17
CA TRP A 103 0.56 -6.41 6.00
C TRP A 103 -0.39 -7.04 7.02
N TYR A 104 -0.40 -8.37 7.10
CA TYR A 104 -1.26 -9.13 8.00
C TYR A 104 -0.99 -8.77 9.47
N THR A 105 0.27 -8.75 9.90
CA THR A 105 0.61 -8.40 11.29
C THR A 105 0.21 -6.98 11.65
N CYS A 106 0.41 -6.00 10.75
CA CYS A 106 -0.01 -4.63 10.97
C CYS A 106 -1.53 -4.50 11.06
N THR A 107 -2.29 -5.13 10.15
CA THR A 107 -3.75 -5.07 10.18
C THR A 107 -4.34 -5.73 11.44
N GLU A 108 -3.83 -6.90 11.82
CA GLU A 108 -4.27 -7.56 13.06
C GLU A 108 -3.92 -6.72 14.29
N THR A 109 -2.74 -6.09 14.29
CA THR A 109 -2.35 -5.18 15.38
C THR A 109 -3.28 -3.97 15.46
N PHE A 110 -3.72 -3.40 14.33
CA PHE A 110 -4.67 -2.28 14.34
C PHE A 110 -6.03 -2.69 14.90
N PHE A 111 -6.56 -3.84 14.50
CA PHE A 111 -7.80 -4.37 15.08
C PHE A 111 -7.67 -4.64 16.58
N TYR A 112 -6.54 -5.22 16.99
CA TYR A 112 -6.26 -5.44 18.41
C TYR A 112 -6.19 -4.14 19.20
N ILE A 113 -5.52 -3.10 18.67
CA ILE A 113 -5.45 -1.78 19.31
C ILE A 113 -6.85 -1.16 19.44
N GLU A 114 -7.68 -1.26 18.41
CA GLU A 114 -9.05 -0.75 18.45
C GLU A 114 -9.89 -1.49 19.51
N ASP A 115 -9.78 -2.82 19.58
CA ASP A 115 -10.51 -3.63 20.55
C ASP A 115 -10.10 -3.34 22.01
N ILE A 116 -8.82 -3.10 22.30
CA ILE A 116 -8.36 -2.79 23.67
C ILE A 116 -8.63 -1.34 24.10
N THR A 117 -8.67 -0.41 23.15
CA THR A 117 -8.88 1.02 23.45
C THR A 117 -10.34 1.42 23.39
N GLY A 118 -11.17 0.64 22.71
CA GLY A 118 -12.57 0.96 22.50
C GLY A 118 -13.50 0.57 23.63
N SER A 119 -14.66 1.20 23.63
CA SER A 119 -15.76 0.95 24.55
C SER A 119 -17.07 0.81 23.77
N CYS A 120 -17.93 -0.06 24.26
CA CYS A 120 -19.25 -0.29 23.67
C CYS A 120 -20.31 0.55 24.39
N TYR A 121 -21.10 1.29 23.63
CA TYR A 121 -22.14 2.19 24.11
C TYR A 121 -23.51 1.71 23.66
N GLU A 122 -24.47 1.72 24.56
CA GLU A 122 -25.86 1.44 24.21
C GLU A 122 -26.45 2.54 23.32
N SER A 123 -27.05 2.15 22.20
CA SER A 123 -27.49 3.06 21.15
C SER A 123 -28.59 4.05 21.59
N ASP A 124 -29.42 3.66 22.56
CA ASP A 124 -30.57 4.47 22.99
C ASP A 124 -30.20 5.56 24.01
N ASN A 125 -29.23 5.29 24.91
CA ASN A 125 -28.90 6.18 26.04
C ASN A 125 -27.43 6.63 26.09
N MET A 126 -26.57 6.19 25.16
CA MET A 126 -25.11 6.41 25.19
C MET A 126 -24.45 6.02 26.53
N GLN A 127 -25.02 5.04 27.24
CA GLN A 127 -24.41 4.53 28.47
C GLN A 127 -23.32 3.50 28.12
N VAL A 128 -22.19 3.59 28.81
CA VAL A 128 -21.06 2.66 28.65
C VAL A 128 -21.48 1.29 29.19
N ILE A 129 -21.40 0.26 28.35
CA ILE A 129 -21.60 -1.13 28.75
C ILE A 129 -20.27 -1.63 29.32
N HIS A 130 -20.14 -1.59 30.65
CA HIS A 130 -18.95 -2.09 31.32
C HIS A 130 -18.89 -3.62 31.33
N GLY A 131 -17.84 -4.19 30.75
CA GLY A 131 -17.33 -5.53 31.10
C GLY A 131 -17.81 -6.73 30.29
N ASP A 132 -18.93 -6.65 29.56
CA ASP A 132 -19.49 -7.84 28.87
C ASP A 132 -19.12 -7.96 27.38
N ILE A 133 -18.74 -6.86 26.73
CA ILE A 133 -18.44 -6.83 25.29
C ILE A 133 -17.12 -6.09 25.03
N THR A 134 -16.06 -6.86 24.77
CA THR A 134 -14.69 -6.33 24.57
C THR A 134 -14.27 -6.22 23.12
N THR A 135 -15.14 -6.58 22.16
CA THR A 135 -14.79 -6.55 20.74
C THR A 135 -15.78 -5.71 19.94
N LYS A 136 -15.25 -4.96 18.97
CA LYS A 136 -16.05 -4.16 18.02
C LYS A 136 -17.12 -4.99 17.32
N THR A 137 -16.77 -6.22 16.94
CA THR A 137 -17.67 -7.12 16.20
C THR A 137 -18.85 -7.58 17.05
N ALA A 138 -18.62 -7.95 18.32
CA ALA A 138 -19.69 -8.33 19.24
C ALA A 138 -20.59 -7.13 19.57
N CYS A 139 -20.00 -5.95 19.78
CA CYS A 139 -20.75 -4.70 20.05
C CYS A 139 -21.69 -4.36 18.90
N LYS A 140 -21.16 -4.31 17.66
CA LYS A 140 -21.99 -4.00 16.48
C LYS A 140 -23.03 -5.07 16.19
N LYS A 141 -22.74 -6.35 16.46
CA LYS A 141 -23.71 -7.45 16.31
C LYS A 141 -24.88 -7.32 17.29
N ALA A 142 -24.63 -6.79 18.48
CA ALA A 142 -25.66 -6.50 19.47
C ALA A 142 -26.48 -5.23 19.15
N GLY A 143 -26.16 -4.50 18.07
CA GLY A 143 -26.84 -3.26 17.70
C GLY A 143 -26.35 -2.02 18.44
N PHE A 144 -25.19 -2.13 19.12
CA PHE A 144 -24.58 -1.07 19.90
C PHE A 144 -23.54 -0.27 19.11
N ILE A 145 -23.20 0.91 19.64
CA ILE A 145 -22.21 1.82 19.05
C ILE A 145 -20.84 1.51 19.65
N TRP A 146 -19.84 1.34 18.80
CA TRP A 146 -18.45 1.16 19.22
C TRP A 146 -17.69 2.46 18.99
N ASP A 147 -17.00 2.93 20.02
CA ASP A 147 -16.09 4.08 19.94
C ASP A 147 -14.73 3.65 20.48
N GLY A 148 -13.69 3.78 19.67
CA GLY A 148 -12.35 3.29 19.94
C GLY A 148 -11.34 3.85 18.96
N PHE A 149 -10.05 3.68 19.28
CA PHE A 149 -8.99 4.26 18.49
C PHE A 149 -8.75 3.44 17.20
N ASP A 150 -9.30 3.93 16.09
CA ASP A 150 -9.30 3.25 14.78
C ASP A 150 -8.18 3.78 13.88
N ILE A 151 -6.99 3.17 13.97
CA ILE A 151 -5.86 3.47 13.08
C ILE A 151 -6.25 3.20 11.63
N SER A 152 -5.99 4.15 10.73
CA SER A 152 -6.45 4.03 9.35
C SER A 152 -5.70 2.94 8.56
N GLY A 153 -6.31 1.75 8.50
CA GLY A 153 -5.82 0.63 7.72
C GLY A 153 -5.76 0.92 6.21
N HIS A 154 -6.64 1.79 5.69
CA HIS A 154 -6.61 2.24 4.29
C HIS A 154 -5.39 3.11 3.98
N SER A 155 -5.06 4.08 4.86
CA SER A 155 -3.84 4.86 4.73
C SER A 155 -2.60 3.96 4.75
N PHE A 156 -2.56 2.98 5.67
CA PHE A 156 -1.51 1.98 5.72
C PHE A 156 -1.36 1.20 4.42
N ILE A 157 -2.41 0.51 3.97
CA ILE A 157 -2.29 -0.45 2.87
C ILE A 157 -2.01 0.24 1.53
N LEU A 158 -2.57 1.42 1.29
CA LEU A 158 -2.35 2.16 0.05
C LEU A 158 -0.92 2.70 -0.03
N ALA A 159 -0.40 3.29 1.05
CA ALA A 159 0.99 3.75 1.11
C ALA A 159 1.96 2.57 0.99
N TYR A 160 1.75 1.52 1.80
CA TYR A 160 2.60 0.32 1.80
C TYR A 160 2.64 -0.38 0.45
N SER A 161 1.48 -0.62 -0.16
CA SER A 161 1.40 -1.30 -1.48
C SER A 161 2.09 -0.49 -2.56
N SER A 162 1.90 0.83 -2.62
CA SER A 162 2.57 1.68 -3.62
C SER A 162 4.09 1.65 -3.47
N LEU A 163 4.61 1.74 -2.24
CA LEU A 163 6.05 1.69 -1.98
C LEU A 163 6.65 0.34 -2.37
N VAL A 164 6.00 -0.77 -1.99
CA VAL A 164 6.41 -2.13 -2.39
C VAL A 164 6.40 -2.30 -3.90
N ILE A 165 5.35 -1.86 -4.59
CA ILE A 165 5.24 -1.98 -6.06
C ILE A 165 6.37 -1.21 -6.75
N VAL A 166 6.63 0.02 -6.32
CA VAL A 166 7.68 0.87 -6.92
C VAL A 166 9.08 0.28 -6.75
N GLU A 167 9.37 -0.33 -5.60
CA GLU A 167 10.62 -1.05 -5.41
C GLU A 167 10.72 -2.29 -6.29
N GLU A 168 9.69 -3.13 -6.32
CA GLU A 168 9.72 -4.37 -7.11
C GLU A 168 9.75 -4.12 -8.62
N MET A 169 9.30 -2.95 -9.10
CA MET A 169 9.34 -2.54 -10.50
C MET A 169 10.74 -2.19 -11.04
N VAL A 170 11.73 -1.97 -10.17
CA VAL A 170 13.09 -1.54 -10.53
C VAL A 170 13.80 -2.38 -11.60
N PRO A 171 13.64 -3.72 -11.67
CA PRO A 171 14.24 -4.53 -12.73
C PRO A 171 13.87 -4.04 -14.13
N MET A 172 12.67 -3.48 -14.32
CA MET A 172 12.21 -2.97 -15.61
C MET A 172 13.10 -1.84 -16.17
N LEU A 173 13.73 -1.07 -15.28
CA LEU A 173 14.61 0.05 -15.66
C LEU A 173 15.88 -0.40 -16.38
N HIS A 174 16.20 -1.70 -16.30
CA HIS A 174 17.45 -2.29 -16.78
C HIS A 174 17.23 -3.30 -17.91
N ILE A 175 15.99 -3.71 -18.18
CA ILE A 175 15.67 -4.63 -19.28
C ILE A 175 15.58 -3.83 -20.58
N THR A 176 16.45 -4.12 -21.53
CA THR A 176 16.44 -3.47 -22.84
C THR A 176 15.23 -3.89 -23.67
N ASP A 177 14.72 -2.99 -24.52
CA ASP A 177 13.56 -3.19 -25.38
C ASP A 177 13.57 -4.49 -26.19
N VAL A 178 14.76 -4.94 -26.63
CA VAL A 178 14.96 -6.18 -27.41
C VAL A 178 14.49 -7.43 -26.64
N TYR A 179 14.60 -7.42 -25.31
CA TYR A 179 14.29 -8.56 -24.46
C TYR A 179 12.94 -8.47 -23.76
N ARG A 180 12.23 -7.34 -23.91
CA ARG A 180 10.90 -7.17 -23.35
C ARG A 180 9.87 -7.95 -24.16
N LYS A 181 9.10 -8.79 -23.46
CA LYS A 181 7.97 -9.53 -24.03
C LYS A 181 6.68 -8.75 -23.76
N PRO A 182 5.67 -8.80 -24.65
CA PRO A 182 4.42 -8.09 -24.46
C PRO A 182 3.77 -8.27 -23.08
N PRO A 183 3.71 -9.48 -22.47
CA PRO A 183 3.14 -9.65 -21.13
C PRO A 183 3.85 -8.82 -20.06
N LEU A 184 5.17 -8.67 -20.14
CA LEU A 184 5.95 -7.89 -19.19
C LEU A 184 5.63 -6.38 -19.32
N ASP A 185 5.51 -5.90 -20.56
CA ASP A 185 5.13 -4.51 -20.85
C ASP A 185 3.74 -4.18 -20.31
N PHE A 186 2.76 -5.06 -20.54
CA PHE A 186 1.40 -4.88 -20.02
C PHE A 186 1.35 -4.95 -18.49
N LEU A 187 2.09 -5.86 -17.86
CA LEU A 187 2.19 -5.94 -16.40
C LEU A 187 2.80 -4.66 -15.82
N TYR A 188 3.86 -4.13 -16.44
CA TYR A 188 4.49 -2.89 -16.00
C TYR A 188 3.54 -1.69 -16.11
N ILE A 189 2.80 -1.58 -17.22
CA ILE A 189 1.77 -0.53 -17.37
C ILE A 189 0.68 -0.68 -16.30
N ALA A 190 0.22 -1.90 -16.04
CA ALA A 190 -0.80 -2.17 -15.02
C ALA A 190 -0.31 -1.82 -13.60
N LEU A 191 0.94 -2.14 -13.26
CA LEU A 191 1.55 -1.78 -11.98
C LEU A 191 1.70 -0.25 -11.82
N ASN A 192 2.03 0.46 -12.89
CA ASN A 192 2.03 1.92 -12.87
C ASN A 192 0.63 2.50 -12.67
N ALA A 193 -0.35 1.97 -13.40
CA ALA A 193 -1.74 2.41 -13.29
C ALA A 193 -2.30 2.19 -11.89
N ILE A 194 -2.03 1.03 -11.26
CA ILE A 194 -2.53 0.75 -9.92
C ILE A 194 -1.86 1.63 -8.85
N VAL A 195 -0.58 1.97 -9.00
CA VAL A 195 0.10 2.93 -8.10
C VAL A 195 -0.54 4.31 -8.19
N VAL A 196 -0.89 4.78 -9.39
CA VAL A 196 -1.62 6.05 -9.56
C VAL A 196 -2.98 5.99 -8.88
N ILE A 197 -3.72 4.88 -9.03
CA ILE A 197 -5.00 4.67 -8.35
C ILE A 197 -4.82 4.67 -6.83
N TRP A 198 -3.76 4.05 -6.29
CA TRP A 198 -3.46 4.07 -4.86
C TRP A 198 -3.13 5.45 -4.32
N ILE A 199 -2.33 6.24 -5.04
CA ILE A 199 -2.03 7.61 -4.63
C ILE A 199 -3.31 8.46 -4.64
N TRP A 200 -4.14 8.31 -5.68
CA TRP A 200 -5.43 8.99 -5.77
C TRP A 200 -6.37 8.60 -4.61
N MET A 201 -6.58 7.30 -4.39
CA MET A 201 -7.44 6.82 -3.32
C MET A 201 -6.91 7.20 -1.94
N PHE A 202 -5.60 7.22 -1.74
CA PHE A 202 -4.99 7.70 -0.50
C PHE A 202 -5.32 9.18 -0.28
N GLY A 203 -5.27 10.00 -1.34
CA GLY A 203 -5.71 11.39 -1.30
C GLY A 203 -7.17 11.54 -0.90
N CYS A 204 -8.07 10.78 -1.54
CA CYS A 204 -9.49 10.73 -1.15
C CYS A 204 -9.66 10.30 0.31
N THR A 205 -8.91 9.29 0.77
CA THR A 205 -8.96 8.83 2.15
C THR A 205 -8.50 9.90 3.13
N SER A 206 -7.49 10.68 2.76
CA SER A 206 -6.97 11.76 3.60
C SER A 206 -7.96 12.91 3.78
N VAL A 207 -8.76 13.25 2.77
CA VAL A 207 -9.73 14.36 2.87
C VAL A 207 -11.11 13.95 3.41
N TYR A 208 -11.55 12.69 3.25
CA TYR A 208 -12.91 12.29 3.61
C TYR A 208 -13.03 11.44 4.89
N PHE A 209 -12.13 10.49 5.13
CA PHE A 209 -12.26 9.52 6.24
C PHE A 209 -11.35 9.86 7.41
N HIS A 210 -11.49 9.23 8.59
CA HIS A 210 -10.62 9.28 9.80
C HIS A 210 -10.15 10.65 10.34
N ASP A 211 -9.62 10.67 11.56
CA ASP A 211 -8.96 11.85 12.11
C ASP A 211 -7.47 11.90 11.74
N LEU A 212 -6.83 13.05 12.00
CA LEU A 212 -5.44 13.32 11.63
C LEU A 212 -4.49 12.24 12.17
N ILE A 213 -4.64 11.89 13.46
CA ILE A 213 -3.73 10.98 14.16
C ILE A 213 -3.82 9.57 13.56
N ASP A 214 -5.04 9.06 13.36
CA ASP A 214 -5.31 7.73 12.80
C ASP A 214 -4.67 7.55 11.42
N LYS A 215 -4.75 8.59 10.57
CA LYS A 215 -4.15 8.60 9.24
C LYS A 215 -2.64 8.63 9.30
N ILE A 216 -2.07 9.50 10.14
CA ILE A 216 -0.62 9.63 10.29
C ILE A 216 -0.04 8.31 10.78
N LEU A 217 -0.64 7.68 11.79
CA LEU A 217 -0.17 6.38 12.29
C LEU A 217 -0.24 5.28 11.23
N GLY A 218 -1.36 5.18 10.50
CA GLY A 218 -1.48 4.22 9.40
C GLY A 218 -0.43 4.46 8.30
N THR A 219 -0.25 5.72 7.90
CA THR A 219 0.74 6.12 6.87
C THR A 219 2.18 5.80 7.32
N LEU A 220 2.53 6.16 8.56
CA LEU A 220 3.85 5.89 9.12
C LEU A 220 4.13 4.40 9.24
N CYS A 221 3.14 3.60 9.63
CA CYS A 221 3.28 2.15 9.68
C CYS A 221 3.59 1.57 8.29
N GLY A 222 2.96 2.10 7.23
CA GLY A 222 3.20 1.66 5.85
C GLY A 222 4.61 2.02 5.38
N ILE A 223 5.05 3.24 5.65
CA ILE A 223 6.43 3.69 5.35
C ILE A 223 7.44 2.88 6.16
N LEU A 224 7.18 2.61 7.44
CA LEU A 224 8.06 1.83 8.31
C LEU A 224 8.20 0.40 7.81
N GLY A 225 7.11 -0.27 7.43
CA GLY A 225 7.16 -1.63 6.87
C GLY A 225 8.02 -1.72 5.60
N TRP A 226 7.88 -0.73 4.72
CA TRP A 226 8.74 -0.60 3.54
C TRP A 226 10.21 -0.31 3.90
N TYR A 227 10.45 0.63 4.82
CA TYR A 227 11.81 1.03 5.21
C TYR A 227 12.56 -0.14 5.85
N MET A 228 11.92 -0.84 6.80
CA MET A 228 12.51 -2.00 7.47
C MET A 228 12.84 -3.13 6.51
N THR A 229 12.04 -3.32 5.45
CA THR A 229 12.31 -4.36 4.44
C THR A 229 13.34 -3.91 3.44
N TYR A 230 13.07 -2.88 2.63
CA TYR A 230 13.91 -2.53 1.48
C TYR A 230 15.16 -1.74 1.85
N VAL A 231 15.13 -0.91 2.90
CA VAL A 231 16.28 -0.10 3.28
C VAL A 231 17.18 -0.83 4.28
N VAL A 232 16.57 -1.51 5.26
CA VAL A 232 17.33 -2.14 6.36
C VAL A 232 17.61 -3.62 6.08
N TRP A 233 16.59 -4.47 5.86
CA TRP A 233 16.79 -5.93 5.88
C TRP A 233 17.24 -6.54 4.55
N TYR A 234 16.64 -6.16 3.43
CA TYR A 234 16.88 -6.74 2.10
C TYR A 234 18.31 -6.57 1.56
N PRO A 235 19.10 -5.57 1.98
CA PRO A 235 20.54 -5.53 1.70
C PRO A 235 21.35 -6.69 2.34
N PHE A 236 20.87 -7.31 3.41
CA PHE A 236 21.60 -8.38 4.10
C PHE A 236 21.50 -9.74 3.40
N ARG A 237 22.48 -10.61 3.65
CA ARG A 237 22.61 -11.93 2.99
C ARG A 237 21.45 -12.89 3.30
N PHE A 238 20.86 -12.82 4.49
CA PHE A 238 19.76 -13.67 4.96
C PHE A 238 18.38 -12.99 4.77
N SER A 239 18.13 -12.50 3.56
CA SER A 239 16.89 -11.83 3.18
C SER A 239 16.43 -12.29 1.79
N PRO A 240 15.21 -11.94 1.34
CA PRO A 240 14.80 -12.07 -0.06
C PRO A 240 15.72 -11.35 -1.07
N GLY A 241 16.61 -10.46 -0.59
CA GLY A 241 17.49 -9.62 -1.40
C GLY A 241 16.79 -8.35 -1.88
N LEU A 242 17.54 -7.47 -2.53
CA LEU A 242 16.95 -6.36 -3.29
C LEU A 242 16.57 -6.82 -4.71
N PRO A 243 15.57 -6.17 -5.33
CA PRO A 243 15.35 -6.29 -6.76
C PRO A 243 16.66 -5.99 -7.51
N PRO A 244 17.01 -6.74 -8.57
CA PRO A 244 18.26 -6.54 -9.27
C PRO A 244 18.41 -5.12 -9.78
N GLN A 245 19.37 -4.41 -9.21
CA GLN A 245 19.92 -3.14 -9.69
C GLN A 245 21.22 -3.46 -10.42
N GLN A 246 21.54 -2.74 -11.50
CA GLN A 246 22.83 -2.94 -12.15
C GLN A 246 23.94 -2.66 -11.13
N LYS A 247 24.89 -3.60 -11.00
CA LYS A 247 26.08 -3.44 -10.16
C LYS A 247 26.67 -2.05 -10.44
N GLN A 248 26.63 -1.15 -9.46
CA GLN A 248 27.67 -0.13 -9.37
C GLN A 248 28.94 -0.92 -9.09
N HIS A 249 29.67 -1.25 -10.16
CA HIS A 249 31.08 -1.55 -10.05
C HIS A 249 31.72 -0.26 -9.53
N ALA A 250 31.93 -0.21 -8.22
CA ALA A 250 33.02 0.53 -7.61
C ALA A 250 34.19 -0.45 -7.45
#